data_AF-A0AA47IC92-F1
#
_entry.id   AF-A0AA47IC92-F1
#
_cell.length_a   1.000
_cell.length_b   1.000
_cell.length_c   1.000
_cell.angle_alpha   90.00
_cell.angle_beta   90.00
_cell.angle_gamma   90.00
#
_symmetry.space_group_name_H-M   'P 1'
#
loop_
_entity.id
_entity.type
_entity.pdbx_description
1 polymer ?
#
loop_
_entity_poly.entity_id
_entity_poly.type
_entity_poly.pdbx_seq_one_letter_code
_entity_poly.pdbx_strand_id
1 'polypeptide(L)'
;MRLHPPPADRHLAPAHPHAALLDALALAQATLAAHDSALAQSLAELGEIDLPAPAPTAQDRSQLLAAAPLYFASTLETAGVLAAAEQIAALFASGAITQPLGPGAQSLNAFWRGRRERLSGAERDAIFQRVFEPPHFARLMRALCAAIVAQADGGDMREDVALASSAQALGELLAQRTDAMAAMAAREIVDNLNAALGFLRERMLQSAFGVQSLWALVSAAHPGIGIGGAQSLADQGRAGQQVLLWLAAQQATGATRLDPARADDLALMSAAQRWLLAAHALERTPAPALQRAA
;
A
#
# COMPACT_ATOMS: atom_id res chain seq x y z
N MET A 1 -7.47 41.15 -36.69
CA MET A 1 -7.71 39.87 -35.99
C MET A 1 -8.04 40.19 -34.54
N ARG A 2 -9.25 39.86 -34.06
CA ARG A 2 -9.60 39.98 -32.63
C ARG A 2 -9.19 38.68 -31.96
N LEU A 3 -8.23 38.74 -31.04
CA LEU A 3 -7.82 37.60 -30.22
C LEU A 3 -8.98 37.21 -29.30
N HIS A 4 -9.31 35.93 -29.26
CA HIS A 4 -10.31 35.40 -28.32
C HIS A 4 -9.79 35.56 -26.89
N PRO A 5 -10.67 35.90 -25.91
CA PRO A 5 -10.26 35.93 -24.51
C PRO A 5 -9.78 34.54 -24.08
N PRO A 6 -8.77 34.46 -23.19
CA PRO A 6 -8.31 33.18 -22.66
C PRO A 6 -9.48 32.45 -21.97
N PRO A 7 -9.55 31.12 -22.08
CA PRO A 7 -10.59 30.34 -21.41
C PRO A 7 -10.51 30.59 -19.90
N ALA A 8 -11.67 30.65 -19.23
CA ALA A 8 -11.75 30.87 -17.80
C ALA A 8 -10.87 29.86 -17.05
N ASP A 9 -10.05 30.36 -16.12
CA ASP A 9 -9.24 29.53 -15.24
C ASP A 9 -10.14 28.48 -14.59
N ARG A 10 -9.93 27.21 -14.94
CA ARG A 10 -10.58 26.09 -14.27
C ARG A 10 -10.02 26.08 -12.85
N HIS A 11 -10.77 26.65 -11.91
CA HIS A 11 -10.55 26.46 -10.49
C HIS A 11 -10.73 24.97 -10.19
N LEU A 12 -9.63 24.22 -10.24
CA LEU A 12 -9.58 22.88 -9.68
C LEU A 12 -9.88 23.03 -8.19
N ALA A 13 -10.94 22.38 -7.71
CA ALA A 13 -11.20 22.31 -6.27
C ALA A 13 -9.91 21.81 -5.58
N PRO A 14 -9.51 22.40 -4.45
CA PRO A 14 -8.30 21.97 -3.76
C PRO A 14 -8.44 20.50 -3.41
N ALA A 15 -7.61 19.65 -4.03
CA ALA A 15 -7.58 18.23 -3.71
C ALA A 15 -7.24 18.07 -2.23
N HIS A 16 -8.00 17.24 -1.51
CA HIS A 16 -7.68 16.94 -0.11
C HIS A 16 -6.21 16.47 -0.02
N PRO A 17 -5.41 16.96 0.96
CA PRO A 17 -3.96 16.72 1.02
C PRO A 17 -3.59 15.23 1.16
N HIS A 18 -4.57 14.38 1.44
CA HIS A 18 -4.41 12.94 1.61
C HIS A 18 -5.30 12.12 0.67
N ALA A 19 -5.94 12.72 -0.34
CA ALA A 19 -6.88 12.04 -1.25
C ALA A 19 -6.26 10.75 -1.83
N ALA A 20 -5.06 10.85 -2.40
CA ALA A 20 -4.36 9.72 -3.00
C ALA A 20 -4.09 8.56 -2.03
N LEU A 21 -3.81 8.86 -0.74
CA LEU A 21 -3.60 7.84 0.29
C LEU A 21 -4.91 7.11 0.62
N LEU A 22 -6.02 7.85 0.67
CA LEU A 22 -7.33 7.30 1.00
C LEU A 22 -7.92 6.52 -0.16
N ASP A 23 -7.68 6.95 -1.39
CA ASP A 23 -8.06 6.19 -2.58
C ASP A 23 -7.31 4.84 -2.61
N ALA A 24 -6.02 4.84 -2.25
CA ALA A 24 -5.23 3.60 -2.16
C ALA A 24 -5.76 2.65 -1.06
N LEU A 25 -6.11 3.22 0.10
CA LEU A 25 -6.71 2.47 1.20
C LEU A 25 -8.09 1.91 0.85
N ALA A 26 -8.96 2.70 0.21
CA ALA A 26 -10.25 2.25 -0.27
C ALA A 26 -10.10 1.15 -1.32
N LEU A 27 -9.13 1.29 -2.23
CA LEU A 27 -8.78 0.24 -3.20
C LEU A 27 -8.31 -1.04 -2.49
N ALA A 28 -7.51 -0.93 -1.43
CA ALA A 28 -7.04 -2.08 -0.66
C ALA A 28 -8.22 -2.81 0.02
N GLN A 29 -9.10 -2.06 0.67
CA GLN A 29 -10.31 -2.60 1.31
C GLN A 29 -11.24 -3.29 0.31
N ALA A 30 -11.49 -2.64 -0.85
CA ALA A 30 -12.33 -3.17 -1.92
C ALA A 30 -11.74 -4.45 -2.53
N THR A 31 -10.43 -4.47 -2.78
CA THR A 31 -9.72 -5.65 -3.32
C THR A 31 -9.89 -6.85 -2.39
N LEU A 32 -9.62 -6.67 -1.11
CA LEU A 32 -9.77 -7.74 -0.13
C LEU A 32 -11.23 -8.17 -0.02
N ALA A 33 -12.20 -7.24 -0.11
CA ALA A 33 -13.63 -7.59 0.00
C ALA A 33 -14.09 -8.44 -1.18
N ALA A 34 -13.61 -8.12 -2.38
CA ALA A 34 -13.82 -8.94 -3.57
C ALA A 34 -13.15 -10.32 -3.42
N HIS A 35 -11.94 -10.39 -2.86
CA HIS A 35 -11.26 -11.65 -2.56
C HIS A 35 -12.09 -12.54 -1.60
N ASP A 36 -12.58 -11.99 -0.49
CA ASP A 36 -13.37 -12.75 0.49
C ASP A 36 -14.70 -13.24 -0.10
N SER A 37 -15.36 -12.41 -0.92
CA SER A 37 -16.57 -12.81 -1.64
C SER A 37 -16.30 -13.95 -2.63
N ALA A 38 -15.19 -13.89 -3.36
CA ALA A 38 -14.80 -14.95 -4.31
C ALA A 38 -14.45 -16.25 -3.57
N LEU A 39 -13.75 -16.17 -2.44
CA LEU A 39 -13.45 -17.32 -1.60
C LEU A 39 -14.74 -17.95 -1.04
N ALA A 40 -15.66 -17.14 -0.51
CA ALA A 40 -16.95 -17.61 -0.01
C ALA A 40 -17.79 -18.29 -1.10
N GLN A 41 -17.80 -17.75 -2.33
CA GLN A 41 -18.45 -18.37 -3.48
C GLN A 41 -17.81 -19.74 -3.81
N SER A 42 -16.47 -19.81 -3.88
CA SER A 42 -15.78 -21.07 -4.15
C SER A 42 -16.03 -22.16 -3.09
N LEU A 43 -16.10 -21.78 -1.81
CA LEU A 43 -16.46 -22.70 -0.72
C LEU A 43 -17.92 -23.16 -0.79
N ALA A 44 -18.84 -22.33 -1.28
CA ALA A 44 -20.23 -22.73 -1.52
C ALA A 44 -20.37 -23.66 -2.73
N GLU A 45 -19.46 -23.56 -3.71
CA GLU A 45 -19.42 -24.38 -4.93
C GLU A 45 -18.74 -25.75 -4.74
N LEU A 46 -17.95 -25.93 -3.68
CA LEU A 46 -17.25 -27.19 -3.31
C LEU A 46 -18.18 -28.35 -2.89
N GLY A 47 -19.46 -28.30 -3.27
CA GLY A 47 -20.46 -29.34 -3.05
C GLY A 47 -20.33 -30.59 -3.92
N GLU A 48 -19.55 -30.59 -5.00
CA GLU A 48 -19.20 -31.77 -5.81
C GLU A 48 -18.14 -31.37 -6.87
N ILE A 49 -17.05 -32.16 -7.02
CA ILE A 49 -16.26 -32.45 -8.26
C ILE A 49 -14.72 -32.52 -8.07
N ASP A 50 -14.18 -33.55 -8.74
CA ASP A 50 -12.81 -34.01 -8.96
C ASP A 50 -11.99 -33.12 -9.95
N LEU A 51 -10.67 -33.00 -9.80
CA LEU A 51 -9.81 -32.09 -10.61
C LEU A 51 -8.51 -32.75 -11.13
N PRO A 52 -8.15 -32.59 -12.43
CA PRO A 52 -6.80 -32.84 -12.95
C PRO A 52 -5.87 -31.59 -12.89
N ALA A 53 -4.55 -31.79 -12.99
CA ALA A 53 -3.45 -30.81 -12.74
C ALA A 53 -2.94 -30.03 -14.00
N PRO A 54 -1.90 -29.15 -13.90
CA PRO A 54 -1.81 -27.85 -13.22
C PRO A 54 -1.57 -26.70 -14.24
N ALA A 55 -2.59 -25.87 -14.48
CA ALA A 55 -2.42 -24.51 -15.02
C ALA A 55 -2.25 -23.53 -13.83
N PRO A 56 -1.79 -22.26 -14.00
CA PRO A 56 -1.91 -21.25 -12.94
C PRO A 56 -3.33 -21.31 -12.38
N THR A 57 -3.42 -21.65 -11.11
CA THR A 57 -4.67 -22.02 -10.49
C THR A 57 -5.45 -20.77 -10.11
N ALA A 58 -6.77 -20.87 -9.99
CA ALA A 58 -7.58 -19.79 -9.40
C ALA A 58 -7.05 -19.38 -8.00
N GLN A 59 -6.38 -20.32 -7.31
CA GLN A 59 -5.67 -20.12 -6.05
C GLN A 59 -4.49 -19.15 -6.19
N ASP A 60 -3.65 -19.27 -7.24
CA ASP A 60 -2.49 -18.39 -7.43
C ASP A 60 -2.93 -16.93 -7.64
N ARG A 61 -4.05 -16.73 -8.35
CA ARG A 61 -4.66 -15.41 -8.53
C ARG A 61 -5.17 -14.83 -7.22
N SER A 62 -5.90 -15.61 -6.41
CA SER A 62 -6.46 -15.12 -5.14
C SER A 62 -5.36 -14.72 -4.17
N GLN A 63 -4.29 -15.50 -4.10
CA GLN A 63 -3.08 -15.20 -3.33
C GLN A 63 -2.41 -13.89 -3.80
N LEU A 64 -2.26 -13.69 -5.11
CA LEU A 64 -1.69 -12.46 -5.67
C LEU A 64 -2.56 -11.23 -5.41
N LEU A 65 -3.89 -11.37 -5.43
CA LEU A 65 -4.81 -10.27 -5.11
C LEU A 65 -4.65 -9.80 -3.66
N ALA A 66 -4.38 -10.71 -2.71
CA ALA A 66 -4.12 -10.36 -1.32
C ALA A 66 -2.73 -9.73 -1.08
N ALA A 67 -1.74 -10.06 -1.92
CA ALA A 67 -0.39 -9.52 -1.80
C ALA A 67 -0.31 -8.00 -2.01
N ALA A 68 -1.15 -7.44 -2.89
CA ALA A 68 -1.13 -6.01 -3.20
C ALA A 68 -1.54 -5.10 -2.01
N PRO A 69 -2.70 -5.33 -1.35
CA PRO A 69 -3.06 -4.66 -0.10
C PRO A 69 -2.03 -4.87 1.02
N LEU A 70 -1.46 -6.08 1.11
CA LEU A 70 -0.47 -6.39 2.14
C LEU A 70 0.85 -5.61 1.93
N TYR A 71 1.26 -5.40 0.68
CA TYR A 71 2.42 -4.58 0.35
C TYR A 71 2.18 -3.11 0.71
N PHE A 72 1.01 -2.58 0.36
CA PHE A 72 0.63 -1.23 0.78
C PHE A 72 0.68 -1.09 2.30
N ALA A 73 0.12 -2.06 3.02
CA ALA A 73 0.15 -2.09 4.47
C ALA A 73 1.58 -2.14 5.05
N SER A 74 2.47 -2.94 4.47
CA SER A 74 3.86 -3.05 4.95
C SER A 74 4.66 -1.75 4.81
N THR A 75 4.42 -0.99 3.73
CA THR A 75 5.04 0.32 3.56
C THR A 75 4.52 1.36 4.56
N LEU A 76 3.22 1.34 4.90
CA LEU A 76 2.65 2.21 5.92
C LEU A 76 3.07 1.82 7.34
N GLU A 77 3.27 0.52 7.60
CA GLU A 77 3.90 0.04 8.83
C GLU A 77 5.33 0.57 8.95
N THR A 78 6.11 0.44 7.88
CA THR A 78 7.49 0.96 7.83
C THR A 78 7.52 2.47 8.01
N ALA A 79 6.54 3.19 7.46
CA ALA A 79 6.37 4.63 7.65
C ALA A 79 5.99 5.02 9.10
N GLY A 80 5.70 4.04 9.96
CA GLY A 80 5.40 4.24 11.37
C GLY A 80 3.94 4.61 11.64
N VAL A 81 3.01 4.40 10.71
CA VAL A 81 1.61 4.82 10.86
C VAL A 81 0.94 4.13 12.05
N LEU A 82 1.00 2.79 12.13
CA LEU A 82 0.41 2.06 13.26
C LEU A 82 1.18 2.30 14.56
N ALA A 83 2.52 2.36 14.50
CA ALA A 83 3.33 2.67 15.69
C ALA A 83 2.98 4.04 16.30
N ALA A 84 2.86 5.07 15.47
CA ALA A 84 2.42 6.39 15.90
C ALA A 84 0.98 6.38 16.43
N ALA A 85 0.08 5.66 15.76
CA ALA A 85 -1.30 5.49 16.20
C ALA A 85 -1.40 4.86 17.60
N GLU A 86 -0.65 3.78 17.86
CA GLU A 86 -0.58 3.14 19.17
C GLU A 86 -0.07 4.09 20.25
N GLN A 87 1.02 4.80 19.96
CA GLN A 87 1.63 5.72 20.92
C GLN A 87 0.71 6.90 21.26
N ILE A 88 0.05 7.47 20.25
CA ILE A 88 -0.89 8.58 20.45
C ILE A 88 -2.13 8.10 21.20
N ALA A 89 -2.66 6.93 20.87
CA ALA A 89 -3.77 6.32 21.61
C ALA A 89 -3.39 6.01 23.06
N ALA A 90 -2.16 5.57 23.32
CA ALA A 90 -1.63 5.36 24.66
C ALA A 90 -1.54 6.67 25.47
N LEU A 91 -1.00 7.74 24.86
CA LEU A 91 -0.91 9.06 25.46
C LEU A 91 -2.29 9.66 25.76
N PHE A 92 -3.25 9.43 24.88
CA PHE A 92 -4.64 9.84 25.12
C PHE A 92 -5.23 9.07 26.31
N ALA A 93 -5.08 7.74 26.32
CA ALA A 93 -5.64 6.89 27.36
C ALA A 93 -4.98 7.09 28.75
N SER A 94 -3.73 7.54 28.79
CA SER A 94 -3.05 7.89 30.05
C SER A 94 -3.44 9.28 30.59
N GLY A 95 -4.18 10.07 29.80
CA GLY A 95 -4.52 11.46 30.14
C GLY A 95 -3.41 12.48 29.86
N ALA A 96 -2.34 12.09 29.16
CA ALA A 96 -1.26 13.01 28.78
C ALA A 96 -1.70 14.05 27.74
N ILE A 97 -2.68 13.71 26.90
CA ILE A 97 -3.35 14.65 26.00
C ILE A 97 -4.57 15.21 26.72
N THR A 98 -4.50 16.46 27.16
CA THR A 98 -5.54 17.13 27.95
C THR A 98 -6.45 18.03 27.10
N GLN A 99 -6.10 18.27 25.84
CA GLN A 99 -6.90 19.08 24.93
C GLN A 99 -8.19 18.35 24.54
N PRO A 100 -9.32 19.06 24.40
CA PRO A 100 -10.54 18.45 23.88
C PRO A 100 -10.33 18.04 22.42
N LEU A 101 -10.48 16.75 22.11
CA LEU A 101 -10.29 16.21 20.75
C LEU A 101 -11.60 16.03 19.95
N GLY A 102 -12.74 16.45 20.52
CA GLY A 102 -14.04 16.32 19.87
C GLY A 102 -14.39 14.86 19.52
N PRO A 103 -15.02 14.61 18.36
CA PRO A 103 -15.40 13.26 17.91
C PRO A 103 -14.22 12.27 17.80
N GLY A 104 -13.01 12.76 17.51
CA GLY A 104 -11.80 11.92 17.39
C GLY A 104 -11.41 11.19 18.68
N ALA A 105 -11.86 11.67 19.84
CA ALA A 105 -11.66 11.02 21.13
C ALA A 105 -12.28 9.62 21.21
N GLN A 106 -13.44 9.41 20.57
CA GLN A 106 -14.10 8.10 20.55
C GLN A 106 -13.29 7.09 19.74
N SER A 107 -12.80 7.49 18.56
CA SER A 107 -11.97 6.66 17.70
C SER A 107 -10.67 6.25 18.37
N LEU A 108 -9.99 7.18 19.06
CA LEU A 108 -8.78 6.89 19.84
C LEU A 108 -9.04 5.88 20.97
N ASN A 109 -10.13 6.06 21.73
CA ASN A 109 -10.52 5.13 22.79
C ASN A 109 -10.85 3.74 22.25
N ALA A 110 -11.61 3.66 21.15
CA ALA A 110 -11.95 2.39 20.52
C ALA A 110 -10.69 1.66 20.03
N PHE A 111 -9.80 2.37 19.33
CA PHE A 111 -8.52 1.84 18.86
C PHE A 111 -7.65 1.32 20.00
N TRP A 112 -7.55 2.07 21.11
CA TRP A 112 -6.78 1.66 22.28
C TRP A 112 -7.35 0.41 22.98
N ARG A 113 -8.68 0.31 23.09
CA ARG A 113 -9.33 -0.86 23.72
C ARG A 113 -9.11 -2.14 22.92
N GLY A 114 -9.21 -2.06 21.59
CA GLY A 114 -9.01 -3.22 20.70
C GLY A 114 -7.55 -3.68 20.57
N ARG A 115 -6.58 -3.01 21.20
CA ARG A 115 -5.14 -3.30 20.99
C ARG A 115 -4.70 -4.72 21.35
N ARG A 116 -5.42 -5.41 22.23
CA ARG A 116 -5.12 -6.79 22.65
C ARG A 116 -5.70 -7.84 21.71
N GLU A 117 -6.65 -7.45 20.87
CA GLU A 117 -7.34 -8.30 19.90
C GLU A 117 -6.69 -8.21 18.52
N ARG A 118 -5.84 -7.20 18.30
CA ARG A 118 -5.14 -6.93 17.05
C ARG A 118 -3.76 -7.60 17.02
N LEU A 119 -3.30 -7.97 15.83
CA LEU A 119 -1.92 -8.38 15.57
C LEU A 119 -0.95 -7.34 16.13
N SER A 120 0.01 -7.80 16.93
CA SER A 120 1.11 -7.00 17.44
C SER A 120 2.06 -6.58 16.30
N GLY A 121 2.90 -5.57 16.55
CA GLY A 121 3.91 -5.14 15.58
C GLY A 121 4.87 -6.27 15.19
N ALA A 122 5.23 -7.15 16.13
CA ALA A 122 6.10 -8.30 15.86
C ALA A 122 5.42 -9.35 14.97
N GLU A 123 4.13 -9.61 15.17
CA GLU A 123 3.37 -10.54 14.33
C GLU A 123 3.19 -9.99 12.92
N ARG A 124 2.88 -8.70 12.78
CA ARG A 124 2.79 -8.04 11.47
C ARG A 124 4.13 -8.08 10.73
N ASP A 125 5.23 -7.74 11.40
CA ASP A 125 6.57 -7.80 10.80
C ASP A 125 6.92 -9.23 10.37
N ALA A 126 6.66 -10.25 11.19
CA ALA A 126 6.88 -11.64 10.82
C ALA A 126 6.13 -12.04 9.54
N ILE A 127 4.88 -11.57 9.38
CA ILE A 127 4.08 -11.79 8.17
C ILE A 127 4.71 -11.07 6.97
N PHE A 128 5.09 -9.80 7.12
CA PHE A 128 5.73 -9.04 6.04
C PHE A 128 7.07 -9.63 5.60
N GLN A 129 7.92 -10.04 6.55
CA GLN A 129 9.21 -10.68 6.26
C GLN A 129 9.01 -12.00 5.51
N ARG A 130 8.02 -12.80 5.92
CA ARG A 130 7.71 -14.08 5.28
C ARG A 130 7.23 -13.91 3.83
N VAL A 131 6.34 -12.95 3.60
CA VAL A 131 5.74 -12.70 2.28
C VAL A 131 6.71 -12.02 1.32
N PHE A 132 7.36 -10.94 1.77
CA PHE A 132 8.14 -10.10 0.87
C PHE A 132 9.63 -10.43 0.87
N GLU A 133 10.24 -10.91 1.96
CA GLU A 133 11.71 -11.09 2.01
C GLU A 133 12.44 -9.86 1.42
N PRO A 134 12.41 -8.70 2.10
CA PRO A 134 12.47 -7.37 1.47
C PRO A 134 13.56 -7.15 0.42
N PRO A 135 14.82 -7.62 0.57
CA PRO A 135 15.84 -7.48 -0.46
C PRO A 135 15.48 -8.21 -1.77
N HIS A 136 14.89 -9.40 -1.67
CA HIS A 136 14.54 -10.21 -2.82
C HIS A 136 13.33 -9.63 -3.57
N PHE A 137 12.25 -9.30 -2.84
CA PHE A 137 11.09 -8.63 -3.44
C PHE A 137 11.45 -7.29 -4.04
N ALA A 138 12.21 -6.43 -3.35
CA ALA A 138 12.56 -5.10 -3.86
C ALA A 138 13.31 -5.17 -5.19
N ARG A 139 14.19 -6.17 -5.36
CA ARG A 139 14.89 -6.43 -6.62
C ARG A 139 13.93 -6.82 -7.74
N LEU A 140 13.02 -7.76 -7.49
CA LEU A 140 12.04 -8.21 -8.50
C LEU A 140 11.03 -7.11 -8.85
N MET A 141 10.54 -6.38 -7.85
CA MET A 141 9.63 -5.25 -8.03
C MET A 141 10.28 -4.14 -8.86
N ARG A 142 11.58 -3.86 -8.63
CA ARG A 142 12.34 -2.90 -9.43
C ARG A 142 12.48 -3.35 -10.89
N ALA A 143 12.80 -4.63 -11.11
CA ALA A 143 12.90 -5.18 -12.45
C ALA A 143 11.56 -5.09 -13.20
N LEU A 144 10.46 -5.44 -12.53
CA LEU A 144 9.12 -5.32 -13.10
C LEU A 144 8.76 -3.86 -13.41
N CYS A 145 8.95 -2.94 -12.48
CA CYS A 145 8.64 -1.53 -12.71
C CYS A 145 9.46 -0.95 -13.86
N ALA A 146 10.75 -1.30 -13.96
CA ALA A 146 11.61 -0.87 -15.07
C ALA A 146 11.10 -1.43 -16.41
N ALA A 147 10.71 -2.71 -16.46
CA ALA A 147 10.16 -3.31 -17.67
C ALA A 147 8.82 -2.69 -18.09
N ILE A 148 7.95 -2.35 -17.13
CA ILE A 148 6.69 -1.63 -17.39
C ILE A 148 6.97 -0.25 -17.98
N VAL A 149 7.92 0.51 -17.42
CA VAL A 149 8.24 1.85 -17.91
C VAL A 149 8.84 1.81 -19.31
N ALA A 150 9.68 0.82 -19.62
CA ALA A 150 10.28 0.66 -20.95
C ALA A 150 9.23 0.50 -22.07
N GLN A 151 8.05 -0.04 -21.76
CA GLN A 151 6.95 -0.18 -22.73
C GLN A 151 6.41 1.18 -23.23
N ALA A 152 6.63 2.26 -22.49
CA ALA A 152 6.21 3.60 -22.91
C ALA A 152 6.96 4.11 -24.15
N ASP A 153 8.17 3.61 -24.42
CA ASP A 153 9.05 4.08 -25.49
C ASP A 153 8.82 3.36 -26.84
N GLY A 154 7.84 2.46 -26.92
CA GLY A 154 7.42 1.81 -28.17
C GLY A 154 7.62 0.30 -28.26
N GLY A 155 7.92 -0.38 -27.15
CA GLY A 155 7.77 -1.83 -26.94
C GLY A 155 8.30 -2.71 -28.08
N ASP A 156 9.59 -3.08 -28.05
CA ASP A 156 10.17 -4.10 -28.91
C ASP A 156 10.02 -5.53 -28.33
N MET A 157 10.39 -6.55 -29.12
CA MET A 157 10.31 -7.96 -28.67
C MET A 157 11.13 -8.22 -27.40
N ARG A 158 12.23 -7.50 -27.16
CA ARG A 158 13.06 -7.68 -25.97
C ARG A 158 12.37 -7.10 -24.74
N GLU A 159 11.72 -5.94 -24.89
CA GLU A 159 10.95 -5.30 -23.82
C GLU A 159 9.72 -6.13 -23.44
N ASP A 160 9.06 -6.77 -24.42
CA ASP A 160 7.95 -7.70 -24.18
C ASP A 160 8.41 -8.94 -23.38
N VAL A 161 9.55 -9.53 -23.75
CA VAL A 161 10.14 -10.67 -23.03
C VAL A 161 10.61 -10.26 -21.63
N ALA A 162 11.20 -9.06 -21.49
CA ALA A 162 11.63 -8.54 -20.20
C ALA A 162 10.45 -8.30 -19.24
N LEU A 163 9.33 -7.79 -19.76
CA LEU A 163 8.10 -7.62 -19.00
C LEU A 163 7.50 -8.96 -18.58
N ALA A 164 7.37 -9.91 -19.52
CA ALA A 164 6.83 -11.24 -19.22
C ALA A 164 7.68 -11.98 -18.17
N SER A 165 9.01 -11.99 -18.32
CA SER A 165 9.91 -12.66 -17.38
C SER A 165 9.93 -12.00 -16.00
N SER A 166 9.90 -10.66 -15.93
CA SER A 166 9.86 -9.94 -14.65
C SER A 166 8.52 -10.13 -13.93
N ALA A 167 7.41 -10.14 -14.68
CA ALA A 167 6.09 -10.41 -14.15
C ALA A 167 5.99 -11.85 -13.61
N GLN A 168 6.46 -12.84 -14.37
CA GLN A 168 6.50 -14.23 -13.94
C GLN A 168 7.32 -14.40 -12.66
N ALA A 169 8.55 -13.87 -12.61
CA ALA A 169 9.42 -14.02 -11.45
C ALA A 169 8.80 -13.43 -10.17
N LEU A 170 8.20 -12.23 -10.25
CA LEU A 170 7.53 -11.62 -9.10
C LEU A 170 6.24 -12.36 -8.72
N GLY A 171 5.48 -12.80 -9.72
CA GLY A 171 4.24 -13.57 -9.52
C GLY A 171 4.50 -14.90 -8.82
N GLU A 172 5.52 -15.64 -9.23
CA GLU A 172 5.92 -16.91 -8.61
C GLU A 172 6.34 -16.72 -7.15
N LEU A 173 7.14 -15.68 -6.84
CA LEU A 173 7.51 -15.37 -5.46
C LEU A 173 6.27 -15.15 -4.59
N LEU A 174 5.34 -14.30 -5.06
CA LEU A 174 4.20 -13.88 -4.25
C LEU A 174 3.15 -15.00 -4.12
N ALA A 175 2.92 -15.80 -5.16
CA ALA A 175 2.02 -16.96 -5.08
C ALA A 175 2.55 -17.99 -4.06
N GLN A 176 3.86 -18.27 -4.07
CA GLN A 176 4.46 -19.22 -3.11
C GLN A 176 4.41 -18.75 -1.65
N ARG A 177 4.29 -17.44 -1.40
CA ARG A 177 4.46 -16.87 -0.05
C ARG A 177 3.20 -16.23 0.52
N THR A 178 2.19 -15.95 -0.30
CA THR A 178 0.93 -15.34 0.15
C THR A 178 -0.11 -16.43 0.41
N ASP A 179 -0.07 -17.02 1.60
CA ASP A 179 -1.04 -18.02 2.03
C ASP A 179 -2.35 -17.39 2.56
N ALA A 180 -3.32 -18.23 2.92
CA ALA A 180 -4.59 -17.79 3.50
C ALA A 180 -4.42 -16.96 4.78
N MET A 181 -3.41 -17.28 5.61
CA MET A 181 -3.10 -16.51 6.81
C MET A 181 -2.61 -15.10 6.45
N ALA A 182 -1.76 -14.96 5.42
CA ALA A 182 -1.32 -13.66 4.94
C ALA A 182 -2.50 -12.84 4.38
N ALA A 183 -3.45 -13.46 3.69
CA ALA A 183 -4.66 -12.79 3.20
C ALA A 183 -5.57 -12.32 4.35
N MET A 184 -5.80 -13.15 5.37
CA MET A 184 -6.55 -12.77 6.57
C MET A 184 -5.85 -11.63 7.34
N ALA A 185 -4.52 -11.70 7.47
CA ALA A 185 -3.75 -10.63 8.08
C ALA A 185 -3.82 -9.32 7.28
N ALA A 186 -3.80 -9.39 5.95
CA ALA A 186 -3.93 -8.20 5.10
C ALA A 186 -5.23 -7.44 5.40
N ARG A 187 -6.35 -8.15 5.59
CA ARG A 187 -7.63 -7.56 6.03
C ARG A 187 -7.48 -6.80 7.33
N GLU A 188 -7.06 -7.50 8.37
CA GLU A 188 -6.99 -6.93 9.71
C GLU A 188 -6.05 -5.72 9.76
N ILE A 189 -4.89 -5.82 9.12
CA ILE A 189 -3.90 -4.74 9.08
C ILE A 189 -4.44 -3.53 8.32
N VAL A 190 -5.11 -3.73 7.17
CA VAL A 190 -5.71 -2.64 6.39
C VAL A 190 -6.84 -1.95 7.17
N ASP A 191 -7.66 -2.69 7.89
CA ASP A 191 -8.72 -2.11 8.72
C ASP A 191 -8.14 -1.32 9.91
N ASN A 192 -7.06 -1.82 10.50
CA ASN A 192 -6.32 -1.10 11.54
C ASN A 192 -5.68 0.19 11.01
N LEU A 193 -5.12 0.16 9.79
CA LEU A 193 -4.59 1.34 9.10
C LEU A 193 -5.71 2.35 8.81
N ASN A 194 -6.89 1.90 8.39
CA ASN A 194 -8.04 2.77 8.18
C ASN A 194 -8.48 3.47 9.48
N ALA A 195 -8.61 2.71 10.57
CA ALA A 195 -8.93 3.27 11.88
C ALA A 195 -7.88 4.30 12.35
N ALA A 196 -6.60 3.96 12.23
CA ALA A 196 -5.48 4.84 12.57
C ALA A 196 -5.49 6.14 11.74
N LEU A 197 -5.56 6.03 10.42
CA LEU A 197 -5.59 7.18 9.52
C LEU A 197 -6.82 8.06 9.76
N GLY A 198 -7.94 7.47 10.16
CA GLY A 198 -9.16 8.19 10.54
C GLY A 198 -8.89 9.28 11.57
N PHE A 199 -8.27 8.94 12.71
CA PHE A 199 -7.99 9.93 13.75
C PHE A 199 -6.68 10.70 13.54
N LEU A 200 -5.63 10.12 12.94
CA LEU A 200 -4.36 10.83 12.71
C LEU A 200 -4.50 12.02 11.75
N ARG A 201 -5.52 11.99 10.88
CA ARG A 201 -5.86 13.08 9.97
C ARG A 201 -6.67 14.20 10.61
N GLU A 202 -7.20 13.99 11.82
CA GLU A 202 -8.02 14.97 12.53
C GLU A 202 -7.21 16.23 12.86
N ARG A 203 -7.72 17.39 12.46
CA ARG A 203 -7.00 18.66 12.67
C ARG A 203 -6.82 18.98 14.15
N MET A 204 -7.81 18.64 14.97
CA MET A 204 -7.77 18.85 16.43
C MET A 204 -6.64 18.04 17.07
N LEU A 205 -6.50 16.77 16.69
CA LEU A 205 -5.41 15.93 17.18
C LEU A 205 -4.04 16.47 16.75
N GLN A 206 -3.88 16.83 15.47
CA GLN A 206 -2.64 17.43 14.98
C GLN A 206 -2.30 18.72 15.74
N SER A 207 -3.30 19.56 16.03
CA SER A 207 -3.09 20.79 16.79
C SER A 207 -2.69 20.55 18.25
N ALA A 208 -3.18 19.48 18.89
CA ALA A 208 -2.79 19.09 20.24
C ALA A 208 -1.30 18.71 20.33
N PHE A 209 -0.72 18.24 19.23
CA PHE A 209 0.71 17.94 19.09
C PHE A 209 1.52 19.11 18.48
N GLY A 210 0.89 20.26 18.23
CA GLY A 210 1.57 21.43 17.64
C GLY A 210 1.99 21.24 16.17
N VAL A 211 1.42 20.26 15.46
CA VAL A 211 1.75 19.94 14.07
C VAL A 211 0.61 20.30 13.10
N GLN A 212 0.91 20.33 11.81
CA GLN A 212 -0.02 20.77 10.76
C GLN A 212 -0.31 19.72 9.68
N SER A 213 0.24 18.51 9.80
CA SER A 213 0.00 17.43 8.85
C SER A 213 0.03 16.06 9.51
N LEU A 214 -0.62 15.08 8.87
CA LEU A 214 -0.57 13.67 9.23
C LEU A 214 0.88 13.20 9.42
N TRP A 215 1.75 13.49 8.45
CA TRP A 215 3.12 13.00 8.44
C TRP A 215 4.00 13.67 9.49
N ALA A 216 3.73 14.95 9.80
CA ALA A 216 4.37 15.61 10.93
C ALA A 216 3.93 14.99 12.27
N LEU A 217 2.66 14.58 12.40
CA LEU A 217 2.17 13.88 13.59
C LEU A 217 2.82 12.48 13.72
N VAL A 218 2.87 11.71 12.63
CA VAL A 218 3.55 10.41 12.59
C VAL A 218 5.02 10.57 12.98
N SER A 219 5.72 11.56 12.43
CA SER A 219 7.13 11.82 12.76
C SER A 219 7.33 12.33 14.19
N ALA A 220 6.36 13.05 14.77
CA ALA A 220 6.44 13.53 16.15
C ALA A 220 6.28 12.39 17.17
N ALA A 221 5.41 11.43 16.88
CA ALA A 221 5.27 10.23 17.69
C ALA A 221 6.44 9.25 17.44
N HIS A 222 6.77 9.01 16.17
CA HIS A 222 7.71 7.99 15.73
C HIS A 222 8.82 8.59 14.82
N PRO A 223 9.91 9.13 15.39
CA PRO A 223 10.87 9.97 14.66
C PRO A 223 11.82 9.24 13.69
N GLY A 224 11.68 7.94 13.46
CA GLY A 224 12.69 7.11 12.78
C GLY A 224 13.03 7.49 11.33
N ILE A 225 12.03 7.78 10.49
CA ILE A 225 12.21 7.96 9.03
C ILE A 225 12.00 9.42 8.57
N GLY A 226 11.54 10.28 9.48
CA GLY A 226 11.20 11.68 9.19
C GLY A 226 10.00 11.83 8.26
N ILE A 227 9.54 13.08 8.11
CA ILE A 227 8.30 13.42 7.37
C ILE A 227 8.39 13.02 5.90
N GLY A 228 9.49 13.36 5.22
CA GLY A 228 9.68 13.11 3.79
C GLY A 228 9.86 11.62 3.46
N GLY A 229 10.54 10.86 4.33
CA GLY A 229 10.69 9.42 4.16
C GLY A 229 9.36 8.67 4.38
N ALA A 230 8.57 9.07 5.39
CA ALA A 230 7.25 8.48 5.64
C ALA A 230 6.29 8.72 4.46
N GLN A 231 6.31 9.94 3.88
CA GLN A 231 5.58 10.25 2.66
C GLN A 231 6.04 9.40 1.47
N SER A 232 7.36 9.27 1.29
CA SER A 232 7.93 8.48 0.19
C SER A 232 7.57 7.00 0.31
N LEU A 233 7.53 6.43 1.51
CA LEU A 233 7.05 5.07 1.76
C LEU A 233 5.57 4.91 1.41
N ALA A 234 4.71 5.85 1.82
CA ALA A 234 3.29 5.81 1.50
C ALA A 234 3.05 5.89 -0.03
N ASP A 235 3.80 6.75 -0.72
CA ASP A 235 3.74 6.85 -2.18
C ASP A 235 4.28 5.59 -2.87
N GLN A 236 5.37 5.01 -2.36
CA GLN A 236 5.90 3.74 -2.83
C GLN A 236 4.87 2.61 -2.67
N GLY A 237 4.23 2.51 -1.50
CA GLY A 237 3.19 1.52 -1.22
C GLY A 237 2.02 1.62 -2.17
N ARG A 238 1.47 2.83 -2.33
CA ARG A 238 0.36 3.10 -3.25
C ARG A 238 0.71 2.72 -4.69
N ALA A 239 1.87 3.16 -5.16
CA ALA A 239 2.33 2.86 -6.50
C ALA A 239 2.52 1.35 -6.70
N GLY A 240 3.11 0.67 -5.72
CA GLY A 240 3.35 -0.77 -5.80
C GLY A 240 2.07 -1.59 -5.72
N GLN A 241 1.08 -1.16 -4.92
CA GLN A 241 -0.25 -1.78 -4.91
C GLN A 241 -0.87 -1.82 -6.30
N GLN A 242 -0.79 -0.72 -7.06
CA GLN A 242 -1.33 -0.67 -8.43
C GLN A 242 -0.62 -1.67 -9.36
N VAL A 243 0.72 -1.74 -9.28
CA VAL A 243 1.53 -2.68 -10.07
C VAL A 243 1.23 -4.14 -9.71
N LEU A 244 1.08 -4.45 -8.43
CA LEU A 244 0.77 -5.80 -7.96
C LEU A 244 -0.67 -6.24 -8.30
N LEU A 245 -1.63 -5.30 -8.27
CA LEU A 245 -2.99 -5.58 -8.75
C LEU A 245 -3.03 -5.86 -10.25
N TRP A 246 -2.26 -5.10 -11.04
CA TRP A 246 -2.09 -5.40 -12.46
C TRP A 246 -1.47 -6.78 -12.64
N LEU A 247 -0.41 -7.12 -11.90
CA LEU A 247 0.23 -8.44 -11.97
C LEU A 247 -0.78 -9.59 -11.70
N ALA A 248 -1.63 -9.42 -10.69
CA ALA A 248 -2.69 -10.39 -10.37
C ALA A 248 -3.74 -10.51 -11.50
N ALA A 249 -4.05 -9.40 -12.18
CA ALA A 249 -4.94 -9.41 -13.33
C ALA A 249 -4.35 -10.15 -14.54
N GLN A 250 -3.05 -9.97 -14.80
CA GLN A 250 -2.35 -10.53 -15.95
C GLN A 250 -2.26 -12.05 -15.96
N GLN A 251 -2.19 -12.67 -14.78
CA GLN A 251 -2.22 -14.13 -14.63
C GLN A 251 -3.49 -14.77 -15.21
N ALA A 252 -4.60 -14.00 -15.33
CA ALA A 252 -5.84 -14.51 -15.91
C ALA A 252 -5.94 -14.28 -17.43
N THR A 253 -5.34 -13.21 -17.95
CA THR A 253 -5.49 -12.80 -19.36
C THR A 253 -4.35 -13.29 -20.25
N GLY A 254 -3.16 -13.55 -19.69
CA GLY A 254 -1.98 -14.01 -20.44
C GLY A 254 -1.40 -13.01 -21.44
N ALA A 255 -2.00 -11.82 -21.58
CA ALA A 255 -1.57 -10.79 -22.51
C ALA A 255 -0.63 -9.81 -21.81
N THR A 256 0.67 -9.83 -22.11
CA THR A 256 1.69 -9.04 -21.39
C THR A 256 2.00 -7.68 -21.99
N ARG A 257 1.48 -7.33 -23.17
CA ARG A 257 1.81 -6.07 -23.85
C ARG A 257 0.99 -4.90 -23.33
N LEU A 258 1.66 -3.77 -23.07
CA LEU A 258 1.04 -2.53 -22.66
C LEU A 258 0.92 -1.56 -23.86
N ASP A 259 -0.18 -0.84 -23.95
CA ASP A 259 -0.42 0.18 -24.98
C ASP A 259 -0.47 1.58 -24.35
N PRO A 260 0.49 2.48 -24.62
CA PRO A 260 0.52 3.82 -24.03
C PRO A 260 -0.67 4.69 -24.43
N ALA A 261 -1.44 4.32 -25.47
CA ALA A 261 -2.69 5.02 -25.81
C ALA A 261 -3.88 4.63 -24.90
N ARG A 262 -3.79 3.50 -24.18
CA ARG A 262 -4.81 3.07 -23.23
C ARG A 262 -4.60 3.77 -21.88
N ALA A 263 -5.64 4.41 -21.37
CA ALA A 263 -5.57 5.17 -20.12
C ALA A 263 -5.12 4.31 -18.92
N ASP A 264 -5.58 3.05 -18.84
CA ASP A 264 -5.23 2.12 -17.77
C ASP A 264 -3.73 1.75 -17.80
N ASP A 265 -3.19 1.50 -19.00
CA ASP A 265 -1.79 1.14 -19.20
C ASP A 265 -0.88 2.34 -18.92
N LEU A 266 -1.29 3.54 -19.33
CA LEU A 266 -0.58 4.78 -18.99
C LEU A 266 -0.59 5.05 -17.47
N ALA A 267 -1.70 4.76 -16.79
CA ALA A 267 -1.79 4.88 -15.33
C ALA A 267 -0.86 3.89 -14.63
N LEU A 268 -0.74 2.65 -15.16
CA LEU A 268 0.20 1.66 -14.68
C LEU A 268 1.67 2.08 -14.90
N MET A 269 2.01 2.57 -16.09
CA MET A 269 3.35 3.10 -16.38
C MET A 269 3.72 4.23 -15.42
N SER A 270 2.77 5.14 -15.18
CA SER A 270 2.93 6.22 -14.20
C SER A 270 3.10 5.69 -12.77
N ALA A 271 2.39 4.62 -12.39
CA ALA A 271 2.57 3.98 -11.09
C ALA A 271 3.95 3.35 -10.95
N ALA A 272 4.41 2.57 -11.94
CA ALA A 272 5.73 1.97 -11.96
C ALA A 272 6.85 3.04 -11.86
N GLN A 273 6.73 4.15 -12.61
CA GLN A 273 7.67 5.26 -12.52
C GLN A 273 7.68 5.90 -11.13
N ARG A 274 6.50 6.13 -10.52
CA ARG A 274 6.41 6.66 -9.15
C ARG A 274 7.06 5.73 -8.13
N TRP A 275 6.88 4.42 -8.28
CA TRP A 275 7.50 3.43 -7.41
C TRP A 275 9.04 3.50 -7.48
N LEU A 276 9.60 3.59 -8.70
CA LEU A 276 11.06 3.71 -8.91
C LEU A 276 11.64 5.00 -8.32
N LEU A 277 10.94 6.12 -8.49
CA LEU A 277 11.33 7.41 -7.93
C LEU A 277 11.30 7.40 -6.39
N ALA A 278 10.24 6.84 -5.80
CA ALA A 278 10.12 6.70 -4.36
C ALA A 278 11.21 5.77 -3.79
N ALA A 279 11.50 4.65 -4.45
CA ALA A 279 12.59 3.75 -4.07
C ALA A 279 13.96 4.47 -4.05
N HIS A 280 14.27 5.25 -5.10
CA HIS A 280 15.49 6.07 -5.14
C HIS A 280 15.52 7.17 -4.07
N ALA A 281 14.37 7.74 -3.70
CA ALA A 281 14.31 8.73 -2.63
C ALA A 281 14.63 8.10 -1.26
N LEU A 282 14.12 6.89 -1.01
CA LEU A 282 14.36 6.15 0.22
C LEU A 282 15.82 5.70 0.36
N GLU A 283 16.46 5.27 -0.74
CA GLU A 283 17.90 4.93 -0.74
C GLU A 283 18.81 6.12 -0.41
N ARG A 284 18.38 7.34 -0.74
CA ARG A 284 19.11 8.58 -0.45
C ARG A 284 18.84 9.14 0.93
N THR A 285 17.86 8.61 1.65
CA THR A 285 17.54 9.06 3.01
C THR A 285 18.58 8.45 3.96
N PRO A 286 19.45 9.26 4.58
CA PRO A 286 20.48 8.73 5.47
C PRO A 286 19.82 8.02 6.65
N ALA A 287 20.36 6.84 7.02
CA ALA A 287 19.93 6.15 8.23
C ALA A 287 20.07 7.11 9.43
N PRO A 288 19.09 7.14 10.37
CA PRO A 288 19.24 7.93 11.58
C PRO A 288 20.54 7.52 12.26
N ALA A 289 21.40 8.49 12.54
CA ALA A 289 22.63 8.26 13.29
C ALA A 289 22.23 7.56 14.59
N LEU A 290 22.65 6.30 14.76
CA LEU A 290 22.52 5.57 16.01
C LEU A 290 23.16 6.43 17.11
N GLN A 291 22.34 7.18 17.85
CA GLN A 291 22.74 7.72 19.13
C GLN A 291 22.96 6.50 20.02
N ARG A 292 24.21 6.04 20.07
CA ARG A 292 24.70 5.13 21.09
C ARG A 292 24.44 5.82 22.43
N ALA A 293 23.40 5.37 23.13
CA ALA A 293 23.25 5.66 24.55
C ALA A 293 24.47 5.08 25.25
N ALA A 294 25.24 5.95 25.90
CA ALA A 294 26.22 5.59 26.91
C ALA A 294 25.52 5.32 28.24
#